data_AF-A0A973TG19-F1
#
_entry.id   AF-A0A973TG19-F1
#
_cell.length_a   1.000
_cell.length_b   1.000
_cell.length_c   1.000
_cell.angle_alpha   90.00
_cell.angle_beta   90.00
_cell.angle_gamma   90.00
#
_symmetry.space_group_name_H-M   'P 1'
#
loop_
_entity.id
_entity.type
_entity.pdbx_description
1 polymer ?
#
loop_
_entity_poly.entity_id
_entity_poly.type
_entity_poly.pdbx_seq_one_letter_code
_entity_poly.pdbx_strand_id
1 'polypeptide(L)'
;MTRPAAAHSRLSAVAIALALLAACAREAPAPVGKGEAQAGAQARHARGGQVTIHGDDRIAASLTWQLPAVELAPGTREATLRRAAKALDAGRLYDDAASAIPLYLALLRADAADAEAQAGLQKALAALLAQGDAALAGADDNLDALRSAHRTAAVARTAAPKDPAVLAYLARVDVADRAWDLNHAAEQDLQAGRLGESGDGALARLREVLRLRPGQGRAEQGLAAVESALIRRAETAGARGDFKAANGWLGLADKVRP
;
A
#
# COMPACT_ATOMS: atom_id res chain seq x y z
N MET A 1 1.75 -70.08 5.29
CA MET A 1 3.07 -69.43 5.35
C MET A 1 4.10 -70.41 4.81
N THR A 2 4.70 -70.04 3.69
CA THR A 2 5.48 -70.85 2.76
C THR A 2 6.79 -70.09 2.46
N ARG A 3 7.89 -70.86 2.32
CA ARG A 3 9.22 -70.59 1.71
C ARG A 3 9.25 -69.53 0.55
N PRO A 4 10.44 -69.20 -0.05
CA PRO A 4 11.76 -68.77 0.44
C PRO A 4 12.43 -67.69 -0.50
N ALA A 5 13.78 -67.55 -0.47
CA ALA A 5 14.72 -67.06 -1.51
C ALA A 5 15.01 -65.54 -1.60
N ALA A 6 16.29 -65.10 -1.48
CA ALA A 6 17.28 -64.77 -2.54
C ALA A 6 17.04 -63.37 -3.16
N ALA A 7 17.95 -62.54 -3.67
CA ALA A 7 19.40 -62.47 -3.83
C ALA A 7 19.75 -61.09 -4.47
N HIS A 8 20.93 -60.54 -4.15
CA HIS A 8 21.86 -59.75 -5.01
C HIS A 8 21.41 -58.34 -5.53
N SER A 9 22.07 -57.22 -5.20
CA SER A 9 23.43 -56.74 -5.58
C SER A 9 23.63 -56.46 -7.08
N ARG A 10 23.91 -55.18 -7.44
CA ARG A 10 24.82 -54.68 -8.50
C ARG A 10 25.12 -53.19 -8.17
N LEU A 11 26.28 -52.71 -7.71
CA LEU A 11 27.68 -52.75 -8.18
C LEU A 11 27.92 -52.18 -9.57
N SER A 12 28.74 -51.12 -9.58
CA SER A 12 29.84 -50.85 -10.52
C SER A 12 29.50 -50.39 -11.95
N ALA A 13 30.33 -49.59 -12.63
CA ALA A 13 31.54 -48.82 -12.33
C ALA A 13 32.04 -48.24 -13.67
N VAL A 14 32.87 -47.17 -13.61
CA VAL A 14 34.13 -47.00 -14.40
C VAL A 14 33.92 -46.79 -15.93
N ALA A 15 34.67 -46.03 -16.72
CA ALA A 15 35.95 -45.32 -16.70
C ALA A 15 35.89 -44.30 -17.87
N ILE A 16 36.55 -43.13 -17.81
CA ILE A 16 37.90 -42.86 -18.38
C ILE A 16 37.97 -43.13 -19.91
N ALA A 17 38.47 -42.28 -20.80
CA ALA A 17 38.90 -40.89 -20.81
C ALA A 17 39.37 -40.54 -22.23
N LEU A 18 39.69 -39.25 -22.40
CA LEU A 18 40.86 -38.71 -23.10
C LEU A 18 40.83 -38.48 -24.63
N ALA A 19 41.29 -37.26 -24.94
CA ALA A 19 42.18 -36.87 -26.04
C ALA A 19 41.55 -36.69 -27.44
N LEU A 20 41.91 -35.73 -28.29
CA LEU A 20 42.91 -34.64 -28.33
C LEU A 20 42.69 -33.88 -29.67
N LEU A 21 43.26 -32.67 -29.79
CA LEU A 21 43.57 -31.90 -31.03
C LEU A 21 42.39 -31.14 -31.70
N ALA A 22 42.33 -29.80 -31.66
CA ALA A 22 43.12 -28.81 -32.41
C ALA A 22 42.90 -28.85 -33.94
N ALA A 23 42.24 -27.82 -34.50
CA ALA A 23 42.67 -27.07 -35.69
C ALA A 23 41.57 -26.16 -36.26
N CYS A 24 41.98 -24.95 -36.64
CA CYS A 24 41.23 -23.90 -37.30
C CYS A 24 41.11 -24.11 -38.82
N ALA A 25 40.04 -23.60 -39.43
CA ALA A 25 39.91 -23.00 -40.78
C ALA A 25 38.57 -23.40 -41.45
N ARG A 26 37.97 -22.72 -42.43
CA ARG A 26 37.75 -21.31 -42.84
C ARG A 26 36.96 -21.40 -44.17
N GLU A 27 35.85 -20.66 -44.27
CA GLU A 27 35.10 -20.21 -45.47
C GLU A 27 34.27 -21.16 -46.39
N ALA A 28 32.98 -20.76 -46.53
CA ALA A 28 32.08 -20.74 -47.71
C ALA A 28 31.19 -21.98 -48.05
N PRO A 29 30.06 -21.80 -48.80
CA PRO A 29 28.76 -21.31 -48.33
C PRO A 29 27.60 -22.32 -48.51
N ALA A 30 26.42 -21.94 -48.00
CA ALA A 30 25.21 -22.75 -47.79
C ALA A 30 24.66 -23.57 -48.99
N PRO A 31 23.80 -24.56 -48.67
CA PRO A 31 22.42 -24.45 -49.15
C PRO A 31 21.36 -24.64 -48.05
N VAL A 32 20.25 -23.97 -48.28
CA VAL A 32 19.09 -23.77 -47.42
C VAL A 32 18.40 -25.10 -47.07
N GLY A 33 18.30 -25.41 -45.78
CA GLY A 33 17.47 -26.49 -45.23
C GLY A 33 16.73 -25.98 -44.00
N LYS A 34 15.40 -25.96 -44.07
CA LYS A 34 14.49 -25.43 -43.05
C LYS A 34 14.57 -26.26 -41.76
N GLY A 35 14.79 -25.59 -40.64
CA GLY A 35 14.51 -26.14 -39.31
C GLY A 35 15.38 -25.52 -38.24
N GLU A 36 14.87 -24.51 -37.55
CA GLU A 36 15.15 -24.22 -36.13
C GLU A 36 14.32 -23.00 -35.70
N ALA A 37 13.10 -23.29 -35.29
CA ALA A 37 12.44 -22.50 -34.27
C ALA A 37 13.17 -22.75 -32.93
N GLN A 38 13.16 -21.74 -32.06
CA GLN A 38 13.55 -21.82 -30.64
C GLN A 38 15.05 -21.70 -30.30
N ALA A 39 15.67 -20.57 -30.61
CA ALA A 39 16.84 -20.11 -29.84
C ALA A 39 16.96 -18.58 -29.66
N GLY A 40 16.00 -17.79 -30.16
CA GLY A 40 16.07 -16.32 -30.12
C GLY A 40 15.15 -15.62 -29.13
N ALA A 41 14.23 -16.33 -28.47
CA ALA A 41 13.16 -15.71 -27.68
C ALA A 41 13.49 -15.51 -26.19
N GLN A 42 14.52 -16.19 -25.64
CA GLN A 42 14.80 -16.14 -24.20
C GLN A 42 15.77 -15.03 -23.76
N ALA A 43 16.45 -14.36 -24.69
CA ALA A 43 17.42 -13.30 -24.35
C ALA A 43 16.80 -11.88 -24.28
N ARG A 44 15.49 -11.72 -24.45
CA ARG A 44 14.82 -10.39 -24.43
C ARG A 44 13.85 -10.16 -23.26
N HIS A 45 13.67 -11.13 -22.37
CA HIS A 45 12.83 -10.96 -21.17
C HIS A 45 13.60 -10.52 -19.90
N ALA A 46 14.93 -10.36 -19.97
CA ALA A 46 15.76 -9.98 -18.83
C ALA A 46 15.94 -8.46 -18.64
N ARG A 47 14.96 -7.65 -19.05
CA ARG A 47 14.85 -6.25 -18.59
C ARG A 47 13.50 -5.99 -17.91
N GLY A 48 13.03 -6.99 -17.15
CA GLY A 48 11.97 -6.75 -16.17
C GLY A 48 12.53 -5.85 -15.08
N GLY A 49 12.07 -4.61 -15.01
CA GLY A 49 12.35 -3.73 -13.88
C GLY A 49 11.89 -4.44 -12.61
N GLN A 50 12.84 -4.78 -11.75
CA GLN A 50 12.53 -5.38 -10.46
C GLN A 50 12.09 -4.26 -9.52
N VAL A 51 10.79 -4.15 -9.26
CA VAL A 51 10.26 -3.28 -8.21
C VAL A 51 10.32 -4.08 -6.91
N THR A 52 11.38 -3.85 -6.13
CA THR A 52 11.43 -4.32 -4.74
C THR A 52 10.58 -3.38 -3.90
N ILE A 53 9.34 -3.78 -3.61
CA ILE A 53 8.48 -3.12 -2.64
C ILE A 53 8.98 -3.54 -1.25
N HIS A 54 9.60 -2.62 -0.53
CA HIS A 54 9.99 -2.85 0.86
C HIS A 54 8.84 -2.37 1.76
N GLY A 55 7.94 -3.29 2.10
CA GLY A 55 6.86 -3.08 3.06
C GLY A 55 6.71 -4.34 3.91
N ASP A 56 6.35 -4.18 5.19
CA ASP A 56 5.97 -5.31 6.04
C ASP A 56 4.83 -6.09 5.35
N ASP A 57 5.02 -7.37 5.03
CA ASP A 57 4.04 -8.22 4.34
C ASP A 57 2.67 -8.25 5.04
N ARG A 58 2.63 -7.90 6.34
CA ARG A 58 1.38 -7.71 7.09
C ARG A 58 0.52 -6.55 6.56
N ILE A 59 1.12 -5.52 5.96
CA ILE A 59 0.40 -4.41 5.34
C ILE A 59 -0.21 -4.87 4.00
N ALA A 60 0.48 -5.71 3.23
CA ALA A 60 -0.04 -6.21 1.95
C ALA A 60 -1.36 -6.98 2.10
N ALA A 61 -1.50 -7.78 3.15
CA ALA A 61 -2.75 -8.46 3.49
C ALA A 61 -3.87 -7.48 3.89
N SER A 62 -3.54 -6.36 4.54
CA SER A 62 -4.52 -5.33 4.94
C SER A 62 -5.04 -4.48 3.77
N LEU A 63 -4.29 -4.41 2.67
CA LEU A 63 -4.64 -3.64 1.48
C LEU A 63 -5.58 -4.38 0.52
N THR A 64 -5.74 -5.70 0.70
CA THR A 64 -6.55 -6.56 -0.17
C THR A 64 -7.61 -7.29 0.65
N TRP A 65 -8.75 -6.63 0.90
CA TRP A 65 -9.91 -7.32 1.48
C TRP A 65 -10.46 -8.33 0.46
N GLN A 66 -10.55 -9.59 0.88
CA GLN A 66 -11.17 -10.67 0.11
C GLN A 66 -12.61 -10.84 0.60
N LEU A 67 -13.57 -10.81 -0.31
CA LEU A 67 -14.98 -11.01 0.03
C LEU A 67 -15.18 -12.40 0.67
N PRO A 68 -15.60 -12.47 1.94
CA PRO A 68 -15.90 -13.74 2.59
C PRO A 68 -16.96 -14.54 1.81
N ALA A 69 -16.74 -15.84 1.66
CA ALA A 69 -17.68 -16.71 0.97
C ALA A 69 -18.97 -16.90 1.79
N VAL A 70 -20.12 -16.61 1.18
CA VAL A 70 -21.44 -16.80 1.78
C VAL A 70 -22.20 -17.83 0.96
N GLU A 71 -22.59 -18.93 1.60
CA GLU A 71 -23.44 -19.95 0.98
C GLU A 71 -24.92 -19.59 1.17
N LEU A 72 -25.63 -19.46 0.04
CA LEU A 72 -27.07 -19.26 0.02
C LEU A 72 -27.76 -20.58 -0.33
N ALA A 73 -28.51 -21.14 0.61
CA ALA A 73 -29.36 -22.28 0.30
C ALA A 73 -30.62 -21.81 -0.46
N PRO A 74 -31.18 -22.63 -1.38
CA PRO A 74 -32.41 -22.30 -2.07
C PRO A 74 -33.55 -21.95 -1.09
N GLY A 75 -34.31 -20.89 -1.39
CA GLY A 75 -35.42 -20.44 -0.54
C GLY A 75 -35.04 -19.70 0.74
N THR A 76 -33.75 -19.40 0.98
CA THR A 76 -33.30 -18.71 2.20
C THR A 76 -33.14 -17.19 2.07
N ARG A 77 -33.62 -16.58 0.97
CA ARG A 77 -33.49 -15.14 0.70
C ARG A 77 -33.91 -14.28 1.89
N GLU A 78 -35.15 -14.44 2.36
CA GLU A 78 -35.68 -13.64 3.47
C GLU A 78 -34.92 -13.83 4.79
N ALA A 79 -34.54 -15.07 5.10
CA ALA A 79 -33.75 -15.35 6.29
C ALA A 79 -32.37 -14.67 6.22
N THR A 80 -31.77 -14.63 5.03
CA THR A 80 -30.49 -13.97 4.77
C THR A 80 -30.62 -12.45 4.88
N LEU A 81 -31.69 -11.85 4.33
CA LEU A 81 -31.97 -10.42 4.50
C LEU A 81 -32.09 -10.03 5.98
N ARG A 82 -32.82 -10.82 6.78
CA ARG A 82 -32.93 -10.59 8.23
C ARG A 82 -31.59 -10.71 8.95
N ARG A 83 -30.75 -11.68 8.57
CA ARG A 83 -29.39 -11.82 9.12
C ARG A 83 -28.51 -10.63 8.75
N ALA A 84 -28.58 -10.16 7.51
CA ALA A 84 -27.81 -9.02 7.03
C ALA A 84 -28.20 -7.73 7.76
N ALA A 85 -29.51 -7.48 7.92
CA ALA A 85 -30.02 -6.36 8.69
C ALA A 85 -29.58 -6.42 10.15
N LYS A 86 -29.67 -7.59 10.80
CA LYS A 86 -29.19 -7.78 12.17
C LYS A 86 -27.68 -7.56 12.31
N ALA A 87 -26.88 -7.95 11.30
CA ALA A 87 -25.44 -7.69 11.30
C ALA A 87 -25.14 -6.19 11.16
N LEU A 88 -25.90 -5.50 10.30
CA LEU A 88 -25.80 -4.05 10.11
C LEU A 88 -26.15 -3.29 11.40
N ASP A 89 -27.26 -3.62 12.04
CA ASP A 89 -27.69 -3.01 13.31
C ASP A 89 -26.66 -3.23 14.44
N ALA A 90 -25.94 -4.36 14.39
CA ALA A 90 -24.87 -4.67 15.33
C ALA A 90 -23.50 -4.07 14.93
N GLY A 91 -23.42 -3.32 13.84
CA GLY A 91 -22.16 -2.74 13.34
C GLY A 91 -21.16 -3.77 12.80
N ARG A 92 -21.57 -5.02 12.58
CA ARG A 92 -20.73 -6.08 11.97
C ARG A 92 -20.79 -5.97 10.46
N LEU A 93 -19.87 -5.21 9.89
CA LEU A 93 -19.97 -4.79 8.49
C LEU A 93 -19.28 -5.74 7.50
N TYR A 94 -18.05 -6.19 7.75
CA TYR A 94 -17.25 -6.84 6.70
C TYR A 94 -16.29 -7.96 7.13
N ASP A 95 -16.14 -8.24 8.43
CA ASP A 95 -15.07 -9.12 8.93
C ASP A 95 -15.21 -10.58 8.49
N ASP A 96 -16.45 -11.06 8.32
CA ASP A 96 -16.74 -12.47 8.05
C ASP A 96 -17.98 -12.68 7.17
N ALA A 97 -18.26 -13.95 6.83
CA ALA A 97 -19.43 -14.34 6.04
C ALA A 97 -20.78 -14.06 6.72
N ALA A 98 -20.80 -13.79 8.02
CA ALA A 98 -22.00 -13.42 8.78
C ALA A 98 -22.18 -11.91 8.91
N SER A 99 -21.27 -11.12 8.33
CA SER A 99 -21.30 -9.67 8.34
C SER A 99 -22.23 -9.10 7.26
N ALA A 100 -22.68 -7.85 7.45
CA ALA A 100 -23.73 -7.24 6.64
C ALA A 100 -23.37 -7.17 5.14
N ILE A 101 -22.19 -6.64 4.80
CA ILE A 101 -21.78 -6.42 3.41
C ILE A 101 -21.67 -7.75 2.64
N PRO A 102 -20.98 -8.79 3.15
CA PRO A 102 -20.93 -10.08 2.46
C PRO A 102 -22.30 -10.72 2.24
N LEU A 103 -23.21 -10.63 3.22
CA LEU A 103 -24.57 -11.17 3.09
C LEU A 103 -25.37 -10.43 2.01
N TYR A 104 -25.33 -9.10 1.96
CA TYR A 104 -26.01 -8.34 0.90
C TYR A 104 -25.40 -8.57 -0.48
N LEU A 105 -24.07 -8.65 -0.59
CA LEU A 105 -23.40 -8.98 -1.86
C LEU A 105 -23.74 -10.39 -2.35
N ALA A 106 -23.90 -11.35 -1.45
CA ALA A 106 -24.34 -12.69 -1.81
C ALA A 106 -25.75 -12.69 -2.38
N LEU A 107 -26.69 -11.95 -1.77
CA LEU A 107 -28.05 -11.78 -2.28
C LEU A 107 -28.05 -11.14 -3.67
N LEU A 108 -27.26 -10.09 -3.87
CA LEU A 108 -27.14 -9.40 -5.17
C LEU A 108 -26.45 -10.24 -6.25
N ARG A 109 -25.61 -11.20 -5.86
CA ARG A 109 -25.06 -12.18 -6.80
C ARG A 109 -26.12 -13.17 -7.28
N ALA A 110 -27.07 -13.53 -6.40
CA ALA A 110 -28.19 -14.41 -6.75
C ALA A 110 -29.26 -13.68 -7.58
N ASP A 111 -29.56 -12.44 -7.22
CA ASP A 111 -30.47 -11.55 -7.96
C ASP A 111 -29.98 -10.09 -7.89
N ALA A 112 -29.42 -9.60 -9.00
CA ALA A 112 -28.88 -8.25 -9.08
C ALA A 112 -29.97 -7.15 -8.99
N ALA A 113 -31.24 -7.50 -9.22
CA ALA A 113 -32.38 -6.57 -9.16
C ALA A 113 -33.07 -6.55 -7.78
N ASP A 114 -32.55 -7.28 -6.80
CA ASP A 114 -33.11 -7.33 -5.44
C ASP A 114 -33.00 -5.95 -4.75
N ALA A 115 -34.09 -5.18 -4.80
CA ALA A 115 -34.15 -3.82 -4.28
C ALA A 115 -33.89 -3.74 -2.77
N GLU A 116 -34.32 -4.74 -1.99
CA GLU A 116 -34.07 -4.77 -0.54
C GLU A 116 -32.59 -5.01 -0.25
N ALA A 117 -31.94 -5.91 -1.00
CA ALA A 117 -30.51 -6.15 -0.85
C ALA A 117 -29.67 -4.94 -1.32
N GLN A 118 -30.08 -4.26 -2.40
CA GLN A 118 -29.45 -3.02 -2.86
C GLN A 118 -29.53 -1.93 -1.79
N ALA A 119 -30.72 -1.70 -1.24
CA ALA A 119 -30.93 -0.71 -0.18
C ALA A 119 -30.15 -1.05 1.10
N GLY A 120 -30.10 -2.34 1.46
CA GLY A 120 -29.32 -2.83 2.59
C GLY A 120 -27.82 -2.62 2.41
N LEU A 121 -27.28 -2.95 1.23
CA LEU A 121 -25.87 -2.72 0.90
C LEU A 121 -25.52 -1.23 0.97
N GLN A 122 -26.37 -0.35 0.43
CA GLN A 122 -26.18 1.10 0.49
C GLN A 122 -26.09 1.61 1.93
N LYS A 123 -26.97 1.14 2.83
CA LYS A 123 -26.89 1.48 4.26
C LYS A 123 -25.60 0.95 4.92
N ALA A 124 -25.20 -0.28 4.59
CA ALA A 124 -23.98 -0.87 5.13
C ALA A 124 -22.71 -0.15 4.64
N LEU A 125 -22.69 0.29 3.38
CA LEU A 125 -21.61 1.13 2.83
C LEU A 125 -21.57 2.49 3.51
N ALA A 126 -22.71 3.15 3.72
CA ALA A 126 -22.75 4.42 4.45
C ALA A 126 -22.18 4.28 5.88
N ALA A 127 -22.55 3.21 6.60
CA ALA A 127 -22.00 2.92 7.92
C ALA A 127 -20.49 2.63 7.88
N LEU A 128 -20.02 1.88 6.88
CA LEU A 128 -18.60 1.59 6.67
C LEU A 128 -17.80 2.88 6.42
N LEU A 129 -18.28 3.75 5.53
CA LEU A 129 -17.62 5.00 5.21
C LEU A 129 -17.60 5.94 6.42
N ALA A 130 -18.66 5.98 7.22
CA ALA A 130 -18.67 6.74 8.47
C ALA A 130 -17.61 6.25 9.48
N GLN A 131 -17.41 4.93 9.61
CA GLN A 131 -16.31 4.38 10.42
C GLN A 131 -14.94 4.78 9.85
N GLY A 132 -14.81 4.78 8.52
CA GLY A 132 -13.61 5.25 7.83
C GLY A 132 -13.32 6.73 8.04
N ASP A 133 -14.33 7.59 8.00
CA ASP A 133 -14.19 9.03 8.22
C ASP A 133 -13.81 9.34 9.66
N ALA A 134 -14.40 8.62 10.63
CA ALA A 134 -13.99 8.71 12.03
C ALA A 134 -12.52 8.30 12.23
N ALA A 135 -12.05 7.26 11.52
CA ALA A 135 -10.65 6.86 11.53
C ALA A 135 -9.73 7.92 10.90
N LEU A 136 -10.12 8.51 9.77
CA LEU A 136 -9.35 9.58 9.12
C LEU A 136 -9.23 10.85 9.97
N ALA A 137 -10.22 11.14 10.81
CA ALA A 137 -10.16 12.28 11.73
C ALA A 137 -9.04 12.12 12.78
N GLY A 138 -8.67 10.90 13.14
CA GLY A 138 -7.55 10.61 14.04
C GLY A 138 -6.23 10.26 13.34
N ALA A 139 -6.20 10.17 12.01
CA ALA A 139 -5.08 9.59 11.27
C ALA A 139 -3.82 10.45 11.21
N ASP A 140 -3.90 11.75 11.55
CA ASP A 140 -2.74 12.65 11.45
C ASP A 140 -1.60 12.26 12.42
N ASP A 141 -1.97 11.80 13.63
CA ASP A 141 -1.05 11.44 14.71
C ASP A 141 -1.15 9.96 15.13
N ASN A 142 -2.10 9.20 14.56
CA ASN A 142 -2.33 7.80 14.92
C ASN A 142 -2.26 6.89 13.69
N LEU A 143 -1.16 6.16 13.58
CA LEU A 143 -0.94 5.19 12.49
C LEU A 143 -1.98 4.08 12.47
N ASP A 144 -2.50 3.65 13.61
CA ASP A 144 -3.54 2.62 13.65
C ASP A 144 -4.89 3.13 13.15
N ALA A 145 -5.18 4.42 13.33
CA ALA A 145 -6.34 5.07 12.73
C ALA A 145 -6.20 5.15 11.20
N LEU A 146 -5.02 5.52 10.69
CA LEU A 146 -4.73 5.50 9.25
C LEU A 146 -4.88 4.08 8.66
N ARG A 147 -4.32 3.06 9.33
CA ARG A 147 -4.50 1.65 8.94
C ARG A 147 -5.97 1.22 8.94
N SER A 148 -6.75 1.71 9.91
CA SER A 148 -8.18 1.42 9.95
C SER A 148 -8.91 2.05 8.75
N ALA A 149 -8.54 3.26 8.35
CA ALA A 149 -9.05 3.88 7.14
C ALA A 149 -8.67 3.09 5.87
N HIS A 150 -7.45 2.55 5.79
CA HIS A 150 -7.05 1.65 4.70
C HIS A 150 -7.88 0.37 4.62
N ARG A 151 -8.21 -0.26 5.77
CA ARG A 151 -9.09 -1.42 5.79
C ARG A 151 -10.48 -1.08 5.25
N THR A 152 -11.06 0.03 5.71
CA THR A 152 -12.34 0.55 5.16
C THR A 152 -12.25 0.75 3.65
N ALA A 153 -11.16 1.36 3.16
CA ALA A 153 -10.93 1.62 1.75
C ALA A 153 -10.87 0.33 0.92
N ALA A 154 -10.21 -0.72 1.45
CA ALA A 154 -10.09 -2.03 0.82
C ALA A 154 -11.45 -2.75 0.71
N VAL A 155 -12.29 -2.65 1.74
CA VAL A 155 -13.65 -3.20 1.71
C VAL A 155 -14.52 -2.41 0.71
N ALA A 156 -14.53 -1.09 0.82
CA ALA A 156 -15.37 -0.22 0.01
C ALA A 156 -15.07 -0.33 -1.49
N ARG A 157 -13.78 -0.34 -1.88
CA ARG A 157 -13.36 -0.51 -3.29
C ARG A 157 -13.81 -1.85 -3.87
N THR A 158 -13.89 -2.89 -3.06
CA THR A 158 -14.27 -4.23 -3.51
C THR A 158 -15.79 -4.35 -3.59
N ALA A 159 -16.50 -3.83 -2.59
CA ALA A 159 -17.95 -3.92 -2.50
C ALA A 159 -18.67 -3.01 -3.52
N ALA A 160 -18.15 -1.81 -3.78
CA ALA A 160 -18.80 -0.84 -4.67
C ALA A 160 -17.77 0.09 -5.37
N PRO A 161 -16.93 -0.44 -6.29
CA PRO A 161 -15.81 0.29 -6.89
C PRO A 161 -16.20 1.55 -7.68
N LYS A 162 -17.46 1.65 -8.11
CA LYS A 162 -17.97 2.76 -8.94
C LYS A 162 -18.89 3.70 -8.17
N ASP A 163 -19.09 3.45 -6.87
CA ASP A 163 -19.95 4.29 -6.05
C ASP A 163 -19.28 5.65 -5.79
N PRO A 164 -19.96 6.80 -6.05
CA PRO A 164 -19.35 8.11 -5.88
C PRO A 164 -18.88 8.40 -4.45
N ALA A 165 -19.58 7.91 -3.43
CA ALA A 165 -19.17 8.12 -2.03
C ALA A 165 -17.92 7.30 -1.69
N VAL A 166 -17.82 6.09 -2.24
CA VAL A 166 -16.59 5.27 -2.15
C VAL A 166 -15.42 5.98 -2.83
N LEU A 167 -15.59 6.47 -4.07
CA LEU A 167 -14.54 7.20 -4.78
C LEU A 167 -14.08 8.44 -4.01
N ALA A 168 -15.02 9.20 -3.45
CA ALA A 168 -14.71 10.37 -2.62
C ALA A 168 -13.95 9.98 -1.34
N TYR A 169 -14.29 8.85 -0.71
CA TYR A 169 -13.58 8.34 0.45
C TYR A 169 -12.14 7.91 0.11
N LEU A 170 -11.96 7.17 -1.00
CA LEU A 170 -10.63 6.77 -1.46
C LEU A 170 -9.73 7.98 -1.71
N ALA A 171 -10.25 9.04 -2.34
CA ALA A 171 -9.50 10.27 -2.55
C ALA A 171 -9.07 10.95 -1.23
N ARG A 172 -9.89 10.88 -0.17
CA ARG A 172 -9.51 11.39 1.16
C ARG A 172 -8.41 10.56 1.80
N VAL A 173 -8.44 9.23 1.63
CA VAL A 173 -7.39 8.32 2.09
C VAL A 173 -6.06 8.64 1.40
N ASP A 174 -6.06 8.86 0.08
CA ASP A 174 -4.86 9.21 -0.68
C ASP A 174 -4.23 10.54 -0.19
N VAL A 175 -5.07 11.53 0.15
CA VAL A 175 -4.62 12.80 0.75
C VAL A 175 -4.00 12.57 2.12
N ALA A 176 -4.59 11.72 2.95
CA ALA A 176 -4.07 11.39 4.28
C ALA A 176 -2.71 10.67 4.20
N ASP A 177 -2.56 9.71 3.28
CA ASP A 177 -1.29 9.02 3.03
C ASP A 177 -0.20 9.99 2.61
N ARG A 178 -0.51 10.87 1.66
CA ARG A 178 0.44 11.89 1.20
C ARG A 178 0.87 12.83 2.32
N ALA A 179 -0.07 13.25 3.17
CA ALA A 179 0.23 14.11 4.31
C ALA A 179 1.10 13.37 5.35
N TRP A 180 0.84 12.09 5.60
CA TRP A 180 1.62 11.25 6.49
C TRP A 180 3.08 11.13 6.02
N ASP A 181 3.29 10.80 4.75
CA ASP A 181 4.63 10.65 4.16
C ASP A 181 5.41 11.97 4.19
N LEU A 182 4.75 13.09 3.86
CA LEU A 182 5.37 14.41 3.90
C LEU A 182 5.76 14.82 5.33
N ASN A 183 4.90 14.57 6.33
CA ASN A 183 5.23 14.82 7.73
C ASN A 183 6.40 13.95 8.19
N HIS A 184 6.41 12.67 7.85
CA HIS A 184 7.51 11.78 8.18
C HIS A 184 8.83 12.24 7.56
N ALA A 185 8.82 12.62 6.28
CA ALA A 185 10.01 13.17 5.62
C ALA A 185 10.43 14.52 6.21
N ALA A 186 9.50 15.38 6.62
CA ALA A 186 9.81 16.64 7.30
C ALA A 186 10.46 16.43 8.67
N GLU A 187 10.03 15.41 9.43
CA GLU A 187 10.63 15.03 10.69
C GLU A 187 12.07 14.53 10.49
N GLN A 188 12.31 13.72 9.46
CA GLN A 188 13.67 13.31 9.08
C GLN A 188 14.55 14.50 8.68
N ASP A 189 13.99 15.44 7.91
CA ASP A 189 14.68 16.69 7.56
C ASP A 189 15.03 17.53 8.79
N LEU A 190 14.10 17.67 9.74
CA LEU A 190 14.33 18.36 11.02
C LEU A 190 15.47 17.72 11.81
N GLN A 191 15.46 16.39 11.93
CA GLN A 191 16.50 15.63 12.63
C GLN A 191 17.87 15.79 11.94
N ALA A 192 17.88 15.83 10.61
CA ALA A 192 19.09 16.06 9.82
C ALA A 192 19.52 17.55 9.76
N GLY A 193 18.75 18.47 10.36
CA GLY A 193 19.00 19.91 10.31
C GLY A 193 18.78 20.53 8.93
N ARG A 194 18.04 19.89 8.03
CA ARG A 194 17.61 20.45 6.74
C ARG A 194 16.32 21.24 6.93
N LEU A 195 16.44 22.48 7.40
CA LEU A 195 15.27 23.24 7.87
C LEU A 195 14.44 23.82 6.71
N GLY A 196 15.08 24.19 5.60
CA GLY A 196 14.38 24.85 4.48
C GLY A 196 15.12 26.02 3.85
N GLU A 197 16.38 26.25 4.23
CA GLU A 197 17.17 27.43 3.91
C GLU A 197 17.35 27.65 2.41
N SER A 198 17.44 26.56 1.65
CA SER A 198 17.60 26.55 0.20
C SER A 198 16.28 26.33 -0.55
N GLY A 199 15.14 26.38 0.12
CA GLY A 199 13.82 26.16 -0.48
C GLY A 199 13.35 24.69 -0.53
N ASP A 200 14.19 23.75 -0.09
CA ASP A 200 13.84 22.34 0.14
C ASP A 200 14.21 21.96 1.58
N GLY A 201 13.61 20.89 2.11
CA GLY A 201 13.75 20.46 3.51
C GLY A 201 12.41 20.52 4.27
N ALA A 202 12.51 20.51 5.60
CA ALA A 202 11.34 20.38 6.49
C ALA A 202 10.26 21.43 6.20
N LEU A 203 10.64 22.71 6.07
CA LEU A 203 9.70 23.80 5.82
C LEU A 203 8.87 23.61 4.54
N ALA A 204 9.50 23.18 3.45
CA ALA A 204 8.82 22.99 2.16
C ALA A 204 7.78 21.86 2.25
N ARG A 205 8.14 20.75 2.91
CA ARG A 205 7.26 19.59 3.08
C ARG A 205 6.06 19.93 3.98
N LEU A 206 6.28 20.60 5.10
CA LEU A 206 5.22 20.98 6.03
C LEU A 206 4.23 21.97 5.39
N ARG A 207 4.71 22.90 4.57
CA ARG A 207 3.84 23.78 3.78
C ARG A 207 3.00 23.02 2.76
N GLU A 208 3.59 22.03 2.10
CA GLU A 208 2.84 21.16 1.19
C GLU A 208 1.77 20.38 1.93
N VAL A 209 2.06 19.89 3.14
CA VAL A 209 1.04 19.26 4.00
C VAL A 209 -0.11 20.22 4.29
N LEU A 210 0.18 21.46 4.70
CA LEU A 210 -0.87 22.45 5.00
C LEU A 210 -1.64 22.91 3.75
N ARG A 211 -1.05 22.81 2.56
CA ARG A 211 -1.76 23.02 1.30
C ARG A 211 -2.74 21.89 1.00
N LEU A 212 -2.38 20.65 1.35
CA LEU A 212 -3.24 19.47 1.21
C LEU A 212 -4.32 19.40 2.29
N ARG A 213 -3.95 19.73 3.54
CA ARG A 213 -4.79 19.70 4.73
C ARG A 213 -4.58 20.97 5.56
N PRO A 214 -5.32 22.04 5.25
CA PRO A 214 -5.28 23.27 6.04
C PRO A 214 -5.62 22.98 7.52
N GLY A 215 -4.82 23.53 8.44
CA GLY A 215 -5.03 23.38 9.88
C GLY A 215 -4.61 22.03 10.46
N GLN A 216 -3.82 21.22 9.75
CA GLN A 216 -3.34 19.95 10.30
C GLN A 216 -2.36 20.17 11.45
N GLY A 217 -2.73 19.76 12.66
CA GLY A 217 -1.98 20.03 13.89
C GLY A 217 -0.52 19.55 13.86
N ARG A 218 -0.25 18.34 13.35
CA ARG A 218 1.12 17.81 13.23
C ARG A 218 2.03 18.69 12.37
N ALA A 219 1.53 19.16 11.23
CA ALA A 219 2.29 20.03 10.35
C ALA A 219 2.52 21.42 10.96
N GLU A 220 1.52 21.98 11.65
CA GLU A 220 1.66 23.25 12.39
C GLU A 220 2.72 23.14 13.50
N GLN A 221 2.73 22.04 14.24
CA GLN A 221 3.77 21.75 15.23
C GLN A 221 5.15 21.59 14.58
N GLY A 222 5.22 20.92 13.42
CA GLY A 222 6.46 20.83 12.64
C GLY A 222 6.99 22.20 12.23
N LEU A 223 6.12 23.13 11.80
CA LEU A 223 6.52 24.50 11.46
C LEU A 223 7.07 25.22 12.69
N ALA A 224 6.42 25.08 13.85
CA ALA A 224 6.92 25.63 15.11
C ALA A 224 8.31 25.06 15.48
N ALA A 225 8.57 23.79 15.19
CA ALA A 225 9.87 23.17 15.41
C ALA A 225 10.95 23.71 14.45
N VAL A 226 10.61 23.94 13.18
CA VAL A 226 11.50 24.60 12.19
C VAL A 226 11.88 26.00 12.66
N GLU A 227 10.89 26.81 13.02
CA GLU A 227 11.09 28.17 13.53
C GLU A 227 12.03 28.17 14.75
N SER A 228 11.74 27.31 15.73
CA SER A 228 12.57 27.16 16.92
C SER A 228 14.01 26.76 16.60
N ALA A 229 14.22 25.88 15.60
CA ALA A 229 15.55 25.47 15.18
C ALA A 229 16.33 26.59 14.49
N LEU A 230 15.67 27.43 13.68
CA LEU A 230 16.27 28.62 13.08
C LEU A 230 16.68 29.65 14.14
N ILE A 231 15.82 29.89 15.14
CA ILE A 231 16.14 30.79 16.26
C ILE A 231 17.37 30.29 17.02
N ARG A 232 17.47 28.99 17.34
CA ARG A 232 18.66 28.42 17.99
C ARG A 232 19.95 28.61 17.18
N ARG A 233 19.88 28.56 15.84
CA ARG A 233 21.03 28.88 14.98
C ARG A 233 21.39 30.36 15.05
N ALA A 234 20.40 31.23 15.13
CA ALA A 234 20.63 32.66 15.34
C ALA A 234 21.35 32.94 16.66
N GLU A 235 20.86 32.35 17.75
CA GLU A 235 21.47 32.45 19.08
C GLU A 235 22.92 31.95 19.08
N THR A 236 23.18 30.80 18.46
CA THR A 236 24.53 30.22 18.34
C THR A 236 25.46 31.12 17.52
N ALA A 237 24.97 31.75 16.45
CA ALA A 237 25.74 32.72 15.68
C ALA A 237 26.04 34.00 16.49
N GLY A 238 25.03 34.54 17.17
CA GLY A 238 25.16 35.70 18.04
C GLY A 238 26.13 35.49 19.20
N ALA A 239 26.10 34.32 19.84
CA ALA A 239 27.04 33.95 20.91
C ALA A 239 28.51 33.92 20.43
N ARG A 240 28.75 33.72 19.14
CA ARG A 240 30.07 33.78 18.50
C ARG A 240 30.42 35.16 17.93
N GLY A 241 29.57 36.15 18.13
CA GLY A 241 29.72 37.50 17.57
C GLY A 241 29.35 37.63 16.10
N ASP A 242 28.82 36.59 15.45
CA ASP A 242 28.38 36.63 14.05
C ASP A 242 26.93 37.11 13.96
N PHE A 243 26.75 38.42 14.20
CA PHE A 243 25.42 39.06 14.15
C PHE A 243 24.81 39.08 12.74
N LYS A 244 25.65 39.03 11.69
CA LYS A 244 25.16 38.97 10.30
C LYS A 244 24.47 37.63 10.03
N ALA A 245 25.10 36.52 10.40
CA ALA A 245 24.47 35.22 10.29
C ALA A 245 23.26 35.10 11.22
N ALA A 246 23.35 35.64 12.45
CA ALA A 246 22.22 35.66 13.38
C ALA A 246 20.98 36.34 12.79
N ASN A 247 21.14 37.53 12.20
CA ASN A 247 20.06 38.24 11.52
C ASN A 247 19.51 37.48 10.30
N GLY A 248 20.38 36.80 9.54
CA GLY A 248 19.96 35.94 8.44
C GLY A 248 19.04 34.79 8.91
N TRP A 249 19.39 34.15 10.02
CA TRP A 249 18.59 33.08 10.62
C TRP A 249 17.24 33.58 11.15
N LEU A 250 17.23 34.72 11.85
CA LEU A 250 15.99 35.33 12.33
C LEU A 250 15.07 35.74 11.17
N GLY A 251 15.63 36.29 10.09
CA GLY A 251 14.85 36.64 8.90
C GLY A 251 14.28 35.44 8.14
N LEU A 252 14.83 34.23 8.33
CA LEU A 252 14.22 32.99 7.85
C LEU A 252 13.12 32.51 8.80
N ALA A 253 13.35 32.59 10.12
CA ALA A 253 12.38 32.20 11.14
C ALA A 253 11.08 33.02 11.03
N ASP A 254 11.21 34.34 10.84
CA ASP A 254 10.10 35.28 10.66
C ASP A 254 9.19 34.93 9.48
N LYS A 255 9.73 34.20 8.48
CA LYS A 255 8.98 33.77 7.30
C LYS A 255 8.30 32.42 7.47
N VAL A 256 8.53 31.69 8.57
CA VAL A 256 8.00 30.33 8.75
C VAL A 256 6.48 30.36 8.89
N ARG A 257 5.94 31.28 9.70
CA ARG A 257 4.50 31.51 9.85
C ARG A 257 4.11 32.79 9.11
N PRO A 258 3.01 32.81 8.35
CA PRO A 258 2.48 34.03 7.74
C PRO A 258 1.89 35.00 8.77
#